data_AF-A0A9P2T765-F1
#
_entry.id   AF-A0A9P2T765-F1
#
_cell.length_a   1.000
_cell.length_b   1.000
_cell.length_c   1.000
_cell.angle_alpha   90.00
_cell.angle_beta   90.00
_cell.angle_gamma   90.00
#
_symmetry.space_group_name_H-M   'P 1'
#
loop_
_entity.id
_entity.type
_entity.pdbx_description
1 polymer ?
#
loop_
_entity_poly.entity_id
_entity_poly.type
_entity_poly.pdbx_seq_one_letter_code
_entity_poly.pdbx_strand_id
1 'polypeptide(L)'
;MELVVSELFTNAIRHTASGEPGGAVRVTVRTEGDPPVLLRLEITDEGRREPMPAQVARAMLPPEDAQSGRGLFIASALSYAWGRLPASNGEVHPAAPTFHHRHGSMITWAEFALRPELQMAASP
;
A
#
# COMPACT_ATOMS: atom_id res chain seq x y z
N MET A 1 3.82 9.37 -6.71
CA MET A 1 3.58 7.95 -6.37
C MET A 1 4.70 7.36 -5.52
N GLU A 2 5.98 7.53 -5.88
CA GLU A 2 7.13 6.94 -5.15
C GLU A 2 7.09 7.12 -3.63
N LEU A 3 6.86 8.36 -3.16
CA LEU A 3 6.76 8.63 -1.73
C LEU A 3 5.62 7.86 -1.05
N VAL A 4 4.45 7.78 -1.68
CA VAL A 4 3.30 7.01 -1.15
C VAL A 4 3.64 5.52 -1.08
N VAL A 5 4.29 4.98 -2.11
CA VAL A 5 4.74 3.57 -2.10
C VAL A 5 5.70 3.33 -0.93
N SER A 6 6.71 4.19 -0.76
CA SER A 6 7.69 4.06 0.31
C SER A 6 7.05 4.12 1.70
N GLU A 7 6.13 5.05 1.92
CA GLU A 7 5.41 5.21 3.19
C GLU A 7 4.50 4.01 3.48
N LEU A 8 3.72 3.55 2.50
CA LEU A 8 2.83 2.40 2.69
C LEU A 8 3.60 1.09 2.87
N PHE A 9 4.69 0.90 2.13
CA PHE A 9 5.58 -0.25 2.28
C PHE A 9 6.27 -0.25 3.66
N THR A 10 6.78 0.92 4.07
CA THR A 10 7.37 1.10 5.40
C THR A 10 6.35 0.80 6.50
N ASN A 11 5.10 1.22 6.32
CA ASN A 11 4.03 0.90 7.26
C ASN A 11 3.79 -0.61 7.37
N ALA A 12 3.75 -1.32 6.23
CA ALA A 12 3.61 -2.77 6.22
C ALA A 12 4.76 -3.45 6.98
N ILE A 13 6.01 -3.13 6.67
CA ILE A 13 7.18 -3.69 7.37
C ILE A 13 7.17 -3.34 8.86
N ARG A 14 6.90 -2.09 9.23
CA ARG A 14 7.00 -1.62 10.62
C ARG A 14 5.86 -2.05 11.52
N HIS A 15 4.65 -2.26 10.99
CA HIS A 15 3.46 -2.48 11.82
C HIS A 15 2.87 -3.89 11.72
N THR A 16 3.43 -4.76 10.89
CA THR A 16 2.81 -6.08 10.58
C THR A 16 3.85 -7.20 10.66
N ALA A 17 3.38 -8.44 10.57
CA ALA A 17 4.23 -9.63 10.51
C ALA A 17 5.16 -9.65 9.29
N SER A 18 4.92 -8.79 8.29
CA SER A 18 5.80 -8.62 7.13
C SER A 18 7.23 -8.19 7.49
N GLY A 19 7.44 -7.58 8.66
CA GLY A 19 8.78 -7.22 9.14
C GLY A 19 9.53 -8.30 9.90
N GLU A 20 8.92 -9.46 10.14
CA GLU A 20 9.56 -10.59 10.85
C GLU A 20 10.52 -11.36 9.92
N PRO A 21 11.43 -12.19 10.47
CA PRO A 21 12.26 -13.08 9.65
C PRO A 21 11.39 -13.95 8.72
N GLY A 22 11.68 -13.89 7.42
CA GLY A 22 10.90 -14.58 6.37
C GLY A 22 9.57 -13.91 6.01
N GLY A 23 9.30 -12.72 6.54
CA GLY A 23 8.12 -11.94 6.19
C GLY A 23 8.21 -11.33 4.80
N ALA A 24 7.05 -11.05 4.21
CA ALA A 24 6.93 -10.48 2.88
C ALA A 24 5.91 -9.33 2.82
N VAL A 25 6.07 -8.44 1.84
CA VAL A 25 5.07 -7.45 1.44
C VAL A 25 4.77 -7.65 -0.02
N ARG A 26 3.49 -7.74 -0.38
CA ARG A 26 3.09 -7.81 -1.79
C ARG A 26 2.70 -6.42 -2.27
N VAL A 27 3.27 -6.02 -3.40
CA VAL A 27 2.97 -4.77 -4.09
C VAL A 27 2.30 -5.10 -5.41
N THR A 28 1.08 -4.60 -5.61
CA THR A 28 0.34 -4.72 -6.87
C THR A 28 0.15 -3.33 -7.46
N VAL A 29 0.43 -3.18 -8.74
CA VAL A 29 0.15 -1.96 -9.50
C VAL A 29 -0.66 -2.34 -10.73
N ARG A 30 -1.82 -1.73 -10.90
CA ARG A 30 -2.68 -1.94 -12.07
C ARG A 30 -3.26 -0.63 -12.57
N THR A 31 -3.67 -0.60 -13.83
CA THR A 31 -4.37 0.53 -14.42
C THR A 31 -5.83 0.21 -14.65
N GLU A 32 -6.70 1.20 -14.54
CA GLU A 32 -8.13 1.07 -14.73
C GLU A 32 -8.65 2.08 -15.77
N GLY A 33 -9.68 1.67 -16.52
CA GLY A 33 -10.25 2.40 -17.65
C GLY A 33 -9.74 1.93 -19.02
N ASP A 34 -10.50 2.28 -20.07
CA ASP A 34 -10.11 2.09 -21.46
C ASP A 34 -10.46 3.37 -22.28
N PRO A 35 -9.49 4.24 -22.60
CA PRO A 35 -8.07 4.11 -22.28
C PRO A 35 -7.79 4.25 -20.77
N PRO A 36 -6.63 3.79 -20.26
CA PRO A 36 -6.26 3.90 -18.86
C PRO A 36 -6.29 5.34 -18.33
N VAL A 37 -7.07 5.58 -17.27
CA VAL A 37 -7.21 6.90 -16.63
C VAL A 37 -6.84 6.91 -15.14
N LEU A 38 -6.77 5.73 -14.53
CA LEU A 38 -6.41 5.57 -13.13
C LEU A 38 -5.30 4.53 -12.98
N LEU A 39 -4.40 4.78 -12.04
CA LEU A 39 -3.43 3.81 -11.56
C LEU A 39 -3.76 3.48 -10.12
N ARG A 40 -3.90 2.19 -9.82
CA ARG A 40 -4.17 1.67 -8.50
C ARG A 40 -2.95 0.93 -7.96
N LEU A 41 -2.43 1.43 -6.85
CA LEU A 41 -1.38 0.84 -6.04
C LEU A 41 -2.01 0.11 -4.86
N GLU A 42 -1.58 -1.13 -4.60
CA GLU A 42 -1.99 -1.90 -3.44
C GLU A 42 -0.76 -2.49 -2.74
N ILE A 43 -0.73 -2.32 -1.41
CA ILE A 43 0.25 -2.91 -0.51
C ILE A 43 -0.49 -3.89 0.39
N THR A 44 -0.21 -5.18 0.22
CA THR A 44 -0.75 -6.26 1.07
C THR A 44 0.29 -6.64 2.11
N ASP A 45 -0.14 -6.64 3.38
CA ASP A 45 0.68 -7.07 4.51
C ASP A 45 0.33 -8.50 4.99
N GLU A 46 1.25 -9.12 5.73
CA GLU A 46 1.08 -10.46 6.29
C GLU A 46 0.35 -10.43 7.64
N GLY A 47 -0.42 -9.38 7.93
CA GLY A 47 -1.27 -9.31 9.11
C GLY A 47 -0.51 -9.05 10.39
N ARG A 48 -1.16 -9.29 11.53
CA ARG A 48 -0.63 -8.82 12.81
C ARG A 48 0.58 -9.62 13.26
N ARG A 49 1.52 -8.94 13.92
CA ARG A 49 2.51 -9.63 14.76
C ARG A 49 1.79 -10.14 15.99
N GLU A 50 1.85 -11.43 16.27
CA GLU A 50 1.36 -11.96 17.54
C GLU A 50 2.41 -11.74 18.63
N PRO A 51 2.01 -11.35 19.87
CA PRO A 51 0.65 -11.18 20.39
C PRO A 51 0.13 -9.73 20.34
N MET A 52 0.61 -8.90 19.40
CA MET A 52 0.31 -7.47 19.35
C MET A 52 -1.19 -7.23 19.04
N PRO A 53 -1.87 -6.33 19.80
CA PRO A 53 -3.27 -6.01 19.54
C PRO A 53 -3.48 -5.35 18.17
N ALA A 54 -4.73 -5.37 17.72
CA ALA A 54 -5.18 -4.64 16.53
C ALA A 54 -4.81 -3.16 16.62
N GLN A 55 -3.96 -2.67 15.72
CA GLN A 55 -3.73 -1.23 15.58
C GLN A 55 -4.79 -0.62 14.66
N VAL A 56 -5.46 0.42 15.15
CA VAL A 56 -6.37 1.24 14.34
C VAL A 56 -5.53 2.19 13.50
N ALA A 57 -5.56 2.02 12.17
CA ALA A 57 -4.93 2.98 11.27
C ALA A 57 -5.69 4.30 11.24
N ARG A 58 -4.96 5.41 11.31
CA ARG A 58 -5.52 6.77 11.23
C ARG A 58 -4.68 7.61 10.27
N ALA A 59 -5.32 8.25 9.30
CA ALA A 59 -4.70 9.30 8.49
C ALA A 59 -4.98 10.66 9.12
N MET A 60 -4.24 10.96 10.18
CA MET A 60 -4.29 12.26 10.83
C MET A 60 -2.98 12.99 10.58
N LEU A 61 -3.04 14.32 10.42
CA LEU A 61 -1.83 15.14 10.43
C LEU A 61 -1.16 14.93 11.79
N PRO A 62 0.05 14.36 11.84
CA PRO A 62 0.71 14.16 13.12
C PRO A 62 1.27 15.51 13.61
N PRO A 63 1.55 15.64 14.92
CA PRO A 63 2.23 16.81 15.48
C PRO A 63 3.51 17.17 14.71
N GLU A 64 3.89 18.44 14.69
CA GLU A 64 5.05 18.92 13.92
C GLU A 64 6.36 18.23 14.33
N ASP A 65 6.49 17.89 15.61
CA ASP A 65 7.64 17.19 16.21
C ASP A 65 7.58 15.66 16.07
N ALA A 66 6.48 15.11 15.53
CA ALA A 66 6.33 13.67 15.36
C ALA A 66 7.26 13.14 14.26
N GLN A 67 8.19 12.27 14.65
CA GLN A 67 9.13 11.58 13.74
C GLN A 67 8.51 10.36 13.03
N SER A 68 7.23 10.05 13.29
CA SER A 68 6.51 8.92 12.70
C SER A 68 5.02 9.20 12.57
N GLY A 69 4.27 8.32 11.89
CA GLY A 69 2.81 8.45 11.72
C GLY A 69 2.36 9.34 10.56
N ARG A 70 3.29 9.80 9.70
CA ARG A 70 2.96 10.61 8.51
C ARG A 70 2.49 9.78 7.33
N GLY A 71 2.80 8.49 7.26
CA GLY A 71 2.60 7.72 6.03
C GLY A 71 1.17 7.67 5.51
N LEU A 72 0.18 7.51 6.38
CA LEU A 72 -1.24 7.54 5.97
C LEU A 72 -1.73 8.97 5.66
N PHE A 73 -1.18 9.99 6.33
CA PHE A 73 -1.44 11.38 5.99
C PHE A 73 -0.87 11.71 4.59
N ILE A 74 0.36 11.30 4.29
CA ILE A 74 1.01 11.48 2.99
C ILE A 74 0.22 10.76 1.89
N ALA A 75 -0.20 9.51 2.13
CA ALA A 75 -1.08 8.80 1.21
C ALA A 75 -2.38 9.58 0.97
N SER A 76 -3.02 10.10 2.03
CA SER A 76 -4.24 10.89 1.91
C SER A 76 -4.08 12.21 1.16
N ALA A 77 -2.91 12.85 1.27
CA ALA A 77 -2.64 14.15 0.65
C ALA A 77 -2.20 14.02 -0.82
N LEU A 78 -1.56 12.92 -1.20
CA LEU A 78 -0.92 12.76 -2.52
C LEU A 78 -1.66 11.80 -3.47
N SER A 79 -2.70 11.10 -3.00
CA SER A 79 -3.53 10.22 -3.82
C SER A 79 -4.84 10.89 -4.21
N TYR A 80 -5.43 10.44 -5.32
CA TYR A 80 -6.79 10.80 -5.70
C TYR A 80 -7.80 10.20 -4.71
N ALA A 81 -7.59 8.93 -4.35
CA ALA A 81 -8.33 8.22 -3.34
C ALA A 81 -7.41 7.19 -2.68
N TRP A 82 -7.71 6.80 -1.44
CA TRP A 82 -6.98 5.74 -0.75
C TRP A 82 -7.89 5.05 0.26
N GLY A 83 -7.47 3.89 0.74
CA GLY A 83 -8.20 3.18 1.78
C GLY A 83 -7.52 1.89 2.24
N ARG A 84 -8.23 1.15 3.08
CA ARG A 84 -7.81 -0.18 3.56
C ARG A 84 -8.97 -1.16 3.51
N LEU A 85 -8.67 -2.41 3.20
CA LEU A 85 -9.63 -3.51 3.22
C LEU A 85 -8.95 -4.80 3.68
N PRO A 86 -9.67 -5.74 4.32
CA PRO A 86 -9.10 -7.04 4.67
C PRO A 86 -8.58 -7.75 3.42
N ALA A 87 -7.37 -8.31 3.49
CA ALA A 87 -6.88 -9.15 2.42
C ALA A 87 -7.73 -10.43 2.41
N SER A 88 -8.70 -10.53 1.49
CA SER A 88 -9.32 -11.81 1.18
C SER A 88 -8.27 -12.74 0.58
N ASN A 89 -8.38 -14.04 0.84
CA ASN A 89 -7.46 -15.09 0.38
C ASN A 89 -7.32 -15.20 -1.16
N GLY A 90 -7.95 -14.30 -1.92
CA GLY A 90 -8.12 -14.34 -3.36
C GLY A 90 -7.42 -13.17 -4.04
N GLU A 91 -6.14 -13.36 -4.33
CA GLU A 91 -5.53 -13.14 -5.64
C GLU A 91 -4.11 -13.72 -5.54
N VAL A 92 -4.01 -15.03 -5.75
CA VAL A 92 -2.73 -15.68 -5.92
C VAL A 92 -2.27 -15.35 -7.33
N HIS A 93 -1.38 -14.39 -7.48
CA HIS A 93 -0.66 -14.24 -8.74
C HIS A 93 0.20 -15.51 -8.92
N PRO A 94 -0.01 -16.32 -9.97
CA PRO A 94 0.55 -17.67 -10.07
C PRO A 94 2.09 -17.75 -10.13
N ALA A 95 2.76 -16.60 -10.28
CA ALA A 95 4.21 -16.46 -10.30
C ALA A 95 4.81 -15.80 -9.03
N ALA A 96 3.99 -15.41 -8.06
CA ALA A 96 4.50 -14.79 -6.83
C ALA A 96 4.94 -15.87 -5.82
N PRO A 97 6.05 -15.67 -5.08
CA PRO A 97 6.39 -16.53 -3.96
C PRO A 97 5.22 -16.64 -2.99
N THR A 98 5.16 -17.75 -2.25
CA THR A 98 4.10 -18.01 -1.28
C THR A 98 4.01 -16.83 -0.31
N PHE A 99 2.89 -16.11 -0.34
CA PHE A 99 2.63 -14.98 0.54
C PHE A 99 1.77 -15.46 1.70
N HIS A 100 2.22 -15.28 2.93
CA HIS A 100 1.56 -15.83 4.09
C HIS A 100 0.52 -14.85 4.60
N HIS A 101 -0.73 -15.01 4.16
CA HIS A 101 -1.85 -14.33 4.78
C HIS A 101 -2.01 -14.84 6.22
N ARG A 102 -1.69 -14.00 7.21
CA ARG A 102 -1.96 -14.29 8.62
C ARG A 102 -3.22 -13.56 9.06
N HIS A 103 -3.66 -13.87 10.27
CA HIS A 103 -4.84 -13.21 10.84
C HIS A 103 -4.65 -11.69 10.86
N GLY A 104 -5.63 -10.98 10.29
CA GLY A 104 -5.61 -9.53 10.18
C GLY A 104 -4.74 -8.97 9.06
N SER A 105 -4.37 -9.76 8.05
CA SER A 105 -3.79 -9.25 6.79
C SER A 105 -4.69 -8.19 6.16
N MET A 106 -4.09 -7.07 5.77
CA MET A 106 -4.79 -5.94 5.16
C MET A 106 -4.16 -5.60 3.81
N ILE A 107 -5.00 -5.08 2.91
CA ILE A 107 -4.60 -4.35 1.72
C ILE A 107 -4.75 -2.86 2.03
N THR A 108 -3.66 -2.10 1.89
CA THR A 108 -3.69 -0.63 1.89
C THR A 108 -3.49 -0.15 0.47
N TRP A 109 -4.45 0.61 -0.06
CA TRP A 109 -4.49 0.98 -1.46
C TRP A 109 -4.51 2.50 -1.65
N ALA A 110 -3.99 2.95 -2.79
CA ALA A 110 -4.00 4.34 -3.22
C ALA A 110 -4.18 4.43 -4.73
N GLU A 111 -4.97 5.39 -5.18
CA GLU A 111 -5.27 5.66 -6.59
C GLU A 111 -4.64 6.98 -7.02
N PHE A 112 -4.16 7.01 -8.26
CA PHE A 112 -3.57 8.19 -8.89
C PHE A 112 -4.20 8.39 -10.26
N ALA A 113 -4.54 9.62 -10.61
CA ALA A 113 -4.96 9.95 -11.96
C ALA A 113 -3.78 9.78 -12.93
N LEU A 114 -3.99 9.01 -14.00
CA LEU A 114 -3.08 8.97 -15.13
C LEU A 114 -3.38 10.18 -16.00
N ARG A 115 -2.39 11.06 -16.20
CA ARG A 115 -2.49 12.13 -17.19
C ARG A 115 -1.96 11.61 -18.52
N PRO A 116 -2.80 11.49 -19.57
CA PRO A 116 -2.38 10.96 -20.87
C PRO A 116 -1.25 11.76 -21.53
N GLU A 117 -1.09 13.03 -21.16
CA GLU A 117 -0.20 13.99 -21.83
C GLU A 117 1.31 13.78 -21.57
N LEU A 118 1.69 13.03 -20.54
CA LEU A 118 3.11 12.89 -20.15
C LEU A 118 3.81 11.67 -20.76
N GLN A 119 3.10 10.81 -21.48
CA GLN A 119 3.65 9.56 -22.02
C GLN A 119 4.16 9.68 -23.47
N MET A 120 3.86 10.78 -24.17
CA MET A 120 4.37 11.03 -25.53
C MET A 120 5.73 11.76 -25.60
N ALA A 121 6.31 12.15 -24.46
CA ALA A 121 7.59 12.86 -24.43
C ALA A 121 8.82 11.94 -24.31
N ALA A 122 8.63 10.61 -24.32
CA ALA A 122 9.71 9.63 -24.27
C ALA A 122 9.66 8.69 -25.47
N SER A 123 10.01 9.23 -26.64
CA SER A 123 10.63 8.44 -27.70
C SER A 123 11.59 9.34 -28.48
N PRO A 124 12.88 8.99 -28.62
CA PRO A 124 13.61 9.39 -29.82
C PRO A 124 13.07 8.64 -31.05
#